data_AF-A0A7C9DDT8-F1
#
_entry.id   AF-A0A7C9DDT8-F1
#
_cell.length_a   1.000
_cell.length_b   1.000
_cell.length_c   1.000
_cell.angle_alpha   90.00
_cell.angle_beta   90.00
_cell.angle_gamma   90.00
#
_symmetry.space_group_name_H-M   'P 1'
#
loop_
_entity.id
_entity.type
_entity.pdbx_description
1 polymer ?
#
loop_
_entity_poly.entity_id
_entity_poly.type
_entity_poly.pdbx_seq_one_letter_code
_entity_poly.pdbx_strand_id
1 'polypeptide(L)'
;QLLGIACLTLAIRLEENRPYNSVREKGFSVGSDIYCRTEVLAMEWVVQEVLKFQCLSPTIYNFLEFYLKAAKANERMREKANNLATLALLDHRKLQFWPSTV
;
A
#
# COMPACT_ATOMS: atom_id res chain seq x y z
N GLN A 1 -13.42 4.96 6.22
CA GLN A 1 -12.50 5.88 5.52
C GLN A 1 -11.24 6.20 6.33
N LEU A 2 -11.34 6.67 7.59
CA LEU A 2 -10.17 7.02 8.43
C LEU A 2 -9.07 5.94 8.49
N LEU A 3 -9.44 4.67 8.70
CA LEU A 3 -8.49 3.55 8.70
C LEU A 3 -7.65 3.49 7.41
N GLY A 4 -8.29 3.66 6.24
CA GLY A 4 -7.60 3.64 4.95
C GLY A 4 -6.62 4.82 4.80
N ILE A 5 -7.02 6.01 5.26
CA ILE A 5 -6.14 7.20 5.29
C ILE A 5 -4.94 6.94 6.19
N ALA A 6 -5.14 6.37 7.37
CA ALA A 6 -4.08 6.04 8.30
C ALA A 6 -3.12 4.98 7.72
N CYS A 7 -3.63 3.90 7.14
CA CYS A 7 -2.80 2.88 6.48
C CYS A 7 -1.99 3.49 5.32
N LEU A 8 -2.60 4.34 4.49
CA LEU A 8 -1.90 5.01 3.38
C LEU A 8 -0.82 5.97 3.89
N THR A 9 -1.13 6.79 4.89
CA THR A 9 -0.19 7.75 5.48
C THR A 9 0.99 7.03 6.12
N LEU A 10 0.73 5.91 6.81
CA LEU A 10 1.76 5.07 7.39
C LEU A 10 2.64 4.43 6.31
N ALA A 11 2.06 3.86 5.25
CA ALA A 11 2.80 3.27 4.14
C ALA A 11 3.69 4.29 3.42
N ILE A 12 3.18 5.50 3.15
CA ILE A 12 3.96 6.60 2.57
C ILE A 12 5.18 6.93 3.44
N ARG A 13 5.03 6.99 4.77
CA ARG A 13 6.17 7.25 5.67
C ARG A 13 7.23 6.16 5.64
N LEU A 14 6.82 4.91 5.41
CA LEU A 14 7.71 3.75 5.42
C LEU A 14 8.41 3.54 4.07
N GLU A 15 7.71 3.76 2.96
CA GLU A 15 8.21 3.42 1.63
C GLU A 15 8.67 4.64 0.81
N GLU A 16 8.12 5.83 1.05
CA GLU A 16 8.43 7.01 0.23
C GLU A 16 9.59 7.82 0.81
N ASN A 17 10.73 7.77 0.13
CA ASN A 17 11.96 8.49 0.50
C ASN A 17 11.96 9.97 0.06
N ARG A 18 10.79 10.62 -0.08
CA ARG A 18 10.69 12.01 -0.56
C ARG A 18 10.56 13.01 0.60
N PRO A 19 11.15 14.21 0.49
CA PRO A 19 11.17 15.21 1.57
C PRO A 19 9.80 15.84 1.90
N TYR A 20 8.80 15.67 1.03
CA TYR A 20 7.45 16.23 1.17
C TYR A 20 6.42 15.17 1.58
N ASN A 21 6.80 14.20 2.41
CA ASN A 21 5.87 13.19 2.85
C ASN A 21 4.67 13.80 3.63
N SER A 22 3.55 13.08 3.62
CA SER A 22 2.25 13.44 4.20
C SER A 22 2.28 13.79 5.70
N VAL A 23 3.41 13.61 6.38
CA VAL A 23 3.63 14.01 7.78
C VAL A 23 3.40 15.51 7.98
N ARG A 24 3.50 16.35 6.95
CA ARG A 24 3.34 17.81 7.08
C ARG A 24 1.92 18.30 6.79
N GLU A 25 1.01 17.42 6.35
CA GLU A 25 -0.37 17.81 6.09
C GLU A 25 -1.11 18.12 7.39
N LYS A 26 -1.88 19.22 7.37
CA LYS A 26 -2.68 19.67 8.53
C LYS A 26 -4.00 18.92 8.66
N GLY A 27 -4.51 18.37 7.56
CA GLY A 27 -5.74 17.59 7.52
C GLY A 27 -5.82 16.80 6.21
N PHE A 28 -6.60 15.74 6.25
CA PHE A 28 -6.76 14.77 5.18
C PHE A 28 -8.21 14.79 4.70
N SER A 29 -8.44 15.11 3.43
CA SER A 29 -9.78 15.15 2.86
C SER A 29 -10.04 13.93 1.98
N VAL A 30 -11.20 13.29 2.18
CA VAL A 30 -11.69 12.22 1.32
C VAL A 30 -13.18 12.48 1.05
N GLY A 31 -13.49 12.93 -0.17
CA GLY A 31 -14.85 13.36 -0.51
C GLY A 31 -15.25 14.61 0.29
N SER A 32 -16.40 14.54 0.98
CA SER A 32 -16.88 15.59 1.88
C SER A 32 -16.24 15.55 3.27
N ASP A 33 -15.56 14.46 3.63
CA ASP A 33 -15.05 14.24 4.98
C ASP A 33 -13.65 14.83 5.13
N ILE A 34 -13.41 15.49 6.25
CA ILE A 34 -12.13 16.09 6.60
C ILE A 34 -11.69 15.52 7.95
N TYR A 35 -10.54 14.87 7.97
CA TYR A 35 -9.93 14.31 9.17
C TYR A 35 -8.74 15.15 9.57
N CYS A 36 -8.64 15.49 10.85
CA CYS A 36 -7.49 16.21 11.36
C CYS A 36 -6.31 15.25 11.57
N ARG A 37 -5.09 15.82 11.61
CA ARG A 37 -3.87 15.05 11.80
C ARG A 37 -3.90 14.18 13.05
N THR A 38 -4.45 14.66 14.17
CA THR A 38 -4.46 13.90 15.42
C THR A 38 -5.33 12.65 15.34
N GLU A 39 -6.44 12.70 14.61
CA GLU A 39 -7.29 11.52 14.35
C GLU A 39 -6.54 10.47 13.54
N VAL A 40 -5.82 10.90 12.49
CA VAL A 40 -5.03 10.00 11.65
C VAL A 40 -3.88 9.39 12.44
N LEU A 41 -3.15 10.17 13.24
CA LEU A 41 -2.07 9.66 14.10
C LEU A 41 -2.57 8.66 15.14
N ALA A 42 -3.72 8.92 15.76
CA ALA A 42 -4.33 7.99 16.70
C ALA A 42 -4.70 6.66 16.02
N MET A 43 -5.24 6.73 14.79
CA MET A 43 -5.56 5.53 14.01
C MET A 43 -4.29 4.79 13.55
N GLU A 44 -3.23 5.49 13.14
CA GLU A 44 -1.94 4.87 12.80
C GLU A 44 -1.35 4.09 13.98
N TRP A 45 -1.47 4.61 15.20
CA TRP A 45 -1.05 3.90 16.41
C TRP A 45 -1.79 2.56 16.56
N VAL A 46 -3.13 2.59 16.45
CA VAL A 46 -3.96 1.37 16.53
C VAL A 46 -3.56 0.36 15.45
N VAL A 47 -3.34 0.82 14.22
CA VAL A 47 -2.90 -0.05 13.11
C VAL A 47 -1.56 -0.72 13.44
N GLN A 48 -0.58 0.04 13.93
CA GLN A 48 0.73 -0.51 14.30
C GLN A 48 0.62 -1.53 15.43
N GLU A 49 -0.19 -1.28 16.46
CA GLU A 49 -0.41 -2.25 17.54
C GLU A 49 -1.03 -3.55 17.02
N VAL A 50 -2.05 -3.48 16.18
CA VAL A 50 -2.70 -4.65 15.58
C VAL A 50 -1.71 -5.46 14.73
N LEU A 51 -0.86 -4.78 13.97
CA LEU A 51 0.20 -5.40 13.16
C LEU A 51 1.41 -5.82 13.97
N LYS A 52 1.43 -5.61 15.30
CA LYS A 52 2.60 -5.86 16.16
C LYS A 52 3.86 -5.18 15.63
N PHE A 53 3.70 -3.98 15.08
CA PHE A 53 4.74 -3.18 14.44
C PHE A 53 5.40 -3.84 13.21
N GLN A 54 4.84 -4.94 12.69
CA GLN A 54 5.29 -5.61 11.47
C GLN A 54 4.66 -4.96 10.22
N CYS A 55 5.07 -3.72 9.94
CA CYS A 55 4.50 -2.93 8.83
C CYS A 55 5.19 -3.15 7.48
N LEU A 56 6.32 -3.86 7.46
CA LEU A 56 7.11 -4.13 6.25
C LEU A 56 6.99 -5.61 5.87
N SER A 57 5.98 -5.91 5.06
CA SER A 57 5.76 -7.25 4.50
C SER A 57 5.90 -7.19 2.98
N PRO A 58 6.47 -8.23 2.32
CA PRO A 58 6.55 -8.24 0.86
C PRO A 58 5.16 -8.19 0.22
N THR A 59 5.06 -7.45 -0.87
CA THR A 59 3.85 -7.28 -1.70
C THR A 59 3.97 -8.07 -3.01
N ILE A 60 2.88 -8.13 -3.78
CA ILE A 60 2.85 -8.76 -5.11
C ILE A 60 3.94 -8.14 -6.01
N TYR A 61 4.16 -6.83 -5.92
CA TYR A 61 5.15 -6.12 -6.75
C TYR A 61 6.59 -6.53 -6.44
N ASN A 62 6.90 -6.91 -5.19
CA ASN A 62 8.22 -7.42 -4.85
C ASN A 62 8.54 -8.71 -5.62
N PHE A 63 7.55 -9.60 -5.79
CA PHE A 63 7.71 -10.86 -6.52
C PHE A 63 7.59 -10.69 -8.04
N LEU A 64 6.68 -9.83 -8.49
CA LEU A 64 6.42 -9.60 -9.90
C LEU A 64 7.69 -9.20 -10.68
N GLU A 65 8.53 -8.37 -10.08
CA GLU A 65 9.80 -7.95 -10.71
C GLU A 65 10.76 -9.13 -10.93
N PHE A 66 10.81 -10.10 -10.01
CA PHE A 66 11.60 -11.32 -10.20
C PHE A 66 11.02 -12.19 -11.32
N TYR A 67 9.70 -12.34 -11.37
CA TYR A 67 9.04 -13.16 -12.40
C TYR A 67 9.21 -12.56 -13.80
N LEU A 68 9.05 -11.24 -13.94
CA LEU A 68 9.24 -10.56 -15.22
C LEU A 68 10.68 -10.70 -15.74
N LYS A 69 11.68 -10.63 -14.83
CA LYS A 69 13.09 -10.88 -15.18
C LYS A 69 13.31 -12.31 -15.63
N ALA A 70 12.81 -13.30 -14.87
CA ALA A 70 12.96 -14.72 -15.21
C ALA A 70 12.29 -15.08 -16.55
N ALA A 71 11.13 -14.49 -16.83
CA ALA A 71 10.39 -14.69 -18.08
C ALA A 71 10.96 -13.92 -19.28
N LYS A 72 12.01 -13.10 -19.09
CA LYS A 72 12.54 -12.16 -20.12
C LYS A 72 11.42 -11.31 -20.72
N ALA A 73 10.54 -10.79 -19.87
CA ALA A 73 9.33 -10.10 -20.27
C ALA A 73 9.62 -8.84 -21.11
N ASN A 74 8.92 -8.72 -22.23
CA ASN A 74 8.87 -7.48 -23.00
C ASN A 74 7.96 -6.45 -22.32
N GLU A 75 8.00 -5.21 -22.81
CA GLU A 75 7.28 -4.11 -22.16
C GLU A 75 5.76 -4.32 -22.11
N ARG A 76 5.18 -4.85 -23.19
CA ARG A 76 3.76 -5.18 -23.24
C ARG A 76 3.35 -6.23 -22.18
N MET A 77 4.22 -7.19 -21.91
CA MET A 77 3.97 -8.21 -20.89
C MET A 77 4.08 -7.62 -19.49
N ARG A 78 5.08 -6.77 -19.24
CA ARG A 78 5.24 -6.03 -17.99
C ARG A 78 4.02 -5.16 -17.69
N GLU A 79 3.56 -4.37 -18.66
CA GLU A 79 2.37 -3.53 -18.51
C GLU A 79 1.13 -4.35 -18.15
N LYS A 80 0.88 -5.44 -18.89
CA LYS A 80 -0.25 -6.34 -18.60
C LYS A 80 -0.16 -6.96 -17.21
N ALA A 81 1.02 -7.42 -16.80
CA ALA A 81 1.20 -8.05 -15.50
C ALA A 81 1.01 -7.04 -14.36
N ASN A 82 1.53 -5.82 -14.50
CA ASN A 82 1.29 -4.73 -13.55
C ASN A 82 -0.19 -4.39 -13.44
N ASN A 83 -0.91 -4.30 -14.56
CA ASN A 83 -2.36 -4.05 -14.55
C ASN A 83 -3.13 -5.15 -13.83
N LEU A 84 -2.79 -6.42 -14.07
CA LEU A 84 -3.40 -7.56 -13.36
C LEU A 84 -3.08 -7.55 -11.87
N ALA A 85 -1.86 -7.21 -11.47
CA ALA A 85 -1.48 -7.06 -10.06
C ALA A 85 -2.29 -5.95 -9.38
N THR A 86 -2.48 -4.80 -10.04
CA THR A 86 -3.34 -3.71 -9.52
C THR A 86 -4.79 -4.16 -9.36
N LEU A 87 -5.34 -4.88 -10.34
CA LEU A 87 -6.70 -5.41 -10.27
C LEU A 87 -6.86 -6.44 -9.14
N ALA A 88 -5.82 -7.24 -8.86
CA ALA A 88 -5.85 -8.21 -7.78
C ALA A 88 -6.00 -7.56 -6.39
N LEU A 89 -5.48 -6.35 -6.19
CA LEU A 89 -5.64 -5.60 -4.94
C LEU A 89 -7.10 -5.21 -4.64
N LEU A 90 -7.96 -5.15 -5.67
CA LEU A 90 -9.39 -4.82 -5.51
C LEU A 90 -10.22 -6.05 -5.12
N ASP A 91 -9.76 -7.26 -5.44
CA ASP A 91 -10.48 -8.49 -5.17
C ASP A 91 -10.12 -9.06 -3.79
N HIS A 92 -11.02 -8.89 -2.82
CA HIS A 92 -10.83 -9.38 -1.45
C HIS A 92 -10.58 -10.89 -1.38
N ARG A 93 -11.04 -11.68 -2.36
CA ARG A 93 -10.79 -13.13 -2.42
C ARG A 93 -9.31 -13.45 -2.63
N LYS A 94 -8.50 -12.49 -3.07
CA LYS A 94 -7.06 -12.67 -3.27
C LYS A 94 -6.25 -12.59 -1.96
N LEU A 95 -6.83 -12.04 -0.89
CA LEU A 95 -6.16 -11.91 0.42
C LEU A 95 -5.80 -13.25 1.08
N GLN A 96 -6.41 -14.36 0.66
CA GLN A 96 -6.11 -15.69 1.19
C GLN A 96 -4.83 -16.30 0.61
N PHE A 97 -4.28 -15.71 -0.45
CA PHE A 97 -3.07 -16.22 -1.11
C PHE A 97 -1.85 -15.43 -0.69
N TRP A 98 -0.70 -16.09 -0.70
CA TRP A 98 0.57 -15.40 -0.50
C TRP A 98 0.86 -14.44 -1.65
N PRO A 99 1.50 -13.28 -1.40
CA PRO A 99 1.84 -12.31 -2.45
C PRO A 99 2.70 -12.87 -3.59
N SER A 100 3.42 -13.98 -3.37
CA SER A 100 4.19 -14.69 -4.39
C SER A 100 3.36 -15.60 -5.29
N THR A 101 2.12 -15.92 -4.88
CA THR A 101 1.22 -16.85 -5.59
C THR A 101 0.14 -16.14 -6.40
N VAL A 102 -0.22 -14.92 -5.99
CA VAL A 102 -1.18 -14.05 -6.70
C VAL A 102 -0.57 -13.56 -8.01
#